data_AF-A0A1J5Q2D2-F1
#
_entry.id   AF-A0A1J5Q2D2-F1
#
_cell.length_a   1.000
_cell.length_b   1.000
_cell.length_c   1.000
_cell.angle_alpha   90.00
_cell.angle_beta   90.00
_cell.angle_gamma   90.00
#
_symmetry.space_group_name_H-M   'P 1'
#
loop_
_entity.id
_entity.type
_entity.pdbx_description
1 polymer ?
#
loop_
_entity_poly.entity_id
_entity_poly.type
_entity_poly.pdbx_seq_one_letter_code
_entity_poly.pdbx_strand_id
1 'polypeptide(L)' 'MTDGVMSVPQTTDVSDAMQTMFSHGIRRLAVTDDDGGVVGVLSLDDVIQAMSHELSQLASIVRSEQQRERTGSVQSLLHP' A
#
# COMPACT_ATOMS: atom_id res chain seq x y z
N MET A 1 -19.35 2.56 -26.01
CA MET A 1 -18.08 3.28 -25.85
C MET A 1 -18.18 4.06 -24.56
N THR A 2 -17.29 3.80 -23.61
CA THR A 2 -17.18 4.62 -22.41
C THR A 2 -16.37 5.84 -22.78
N ASP A 3 -16.89 7.02 -22.48
CA ASP A 3 -16.24 8.30 -22.74
C ASP A 3 -14.93 8.38 -21.94
N GLY A 4 -13.81 8.62 -22.62
CA GLY A 4 -12.45 8.84 -22.07
C GLY A 4 -11.97 7.90 -20.95
N VAL A 5 -11.03 6.99 -21.25
CA VAL A 5 -10.27 6.31 -20.18
C VAL A 5 -9.34 7.32 -19.53
N MET A 6 -9.54 7.60 -18.23
CA MET A 6 -8.64 8.46 -17.47
C MET A 6 -7.26 7.79 -17.33
N SER A 7 -6.21 8.59 -17.55
CA SER A 7 -4.83 8.13 -17.55
C SER A 7 -3.90 9.05 -16.78
N VAL A 8 -2.76 8.51 -16.36
CA VAL A 8 -1.65 9.24 -15.75
C VAL A 8 -0.32 8.79 -16.36
N PRO A 9 0.71 9.66 -16.46
CA PRO A 9 2.05 9.25 -16.86
C PRO A 9 2.64 8.19 -15.94
N GLN A 10 3.48 7.29 -16.49
CA GLN A 10 4.22 6.26 -15.74
C GLN A 10 5.16 6.82 -14.66
N THR A 11 5.51 8.10 -14.74
CA THR A 11 6.33 8.83 -13.77
C THR A 11 5.51 9.45 -12.64
N THR A 12 4.18 9.31 -12.64
CA THR A 12 3.30 9.87 -11.62
C THR A 12 3.48 9.12 -10.30
N ASP A 13 3.66 9.88 -9.22
CA ASP A 13 3.70 9.31 -7.87
C ASP A 13 2.37 8.63 -7.51
N VAL A 14 2.46 7.51 -6.80
CA VAL A 14 1.28 6.70 -6.45
C VAL A 14 0.27 7.50 -5.62
N SER A 15 0.72 8.43 -4.78
CA SER A 15 -0.14 9.34 -4.03
C SER A 15 -1.00 10.23 -4.94
N ASP A 16 -0.41 10.74 -6.01
CA ASP A 16 -1.07 11.66 -6.94
C ASP A 16 -2.03 10.89 -7.85
N ALA A 17 -1.66 9.68 -8.23
CA ALA A 17 -2.55 8.76 -8.93
C ALA A 17 -3.77 8.40 -8.06
N MET A 18 -3.58 8.10 -6.77
CA MET A 18 -4.69 7.88 -5.82
C MET A 18 -5.56 9.13 -5.63
N GLN A 19 -4.95 10.31 -5.56
CA GLN A 19 -5.69 11.58 -5.47
C GLN A 19 -6.54 11.81 -6.71
N THR A 20 -6.03 11.46 -7.89
CA THR A 20 -6.77 11.50 -9.17
C THR A 20 -7.93 10.51 -9.17
N MET A 21 -7.72 9.28 -8.69
CA MET A 21 -8.80 8.30 -8.52
C MET A 21 -9.91 8.85 -7.59
N PHE A 22 -9.51 9.41 -6.45
CA PHE A 22 -10.42 9.98 -5.46
C PHE A 22 -11.23 11.15 -6.01
N SER A 23 -10.57 12.13 -6.66
CA SER A 23 -11.25 13.33 -7.16
C SER A 23 -12.25 13.03 -8.28
N HIS A 24 -12.01 11.98 -9.07
CA HIS A 24 -12.89 11.59 -10.18
C HIS A 24 -13.85 10.44 -9.82
N GLY A 25 -13.80 9.91 -8.60
CA GLY A 25 -14.66 8.80 -8.17
C GLY A 25 -14.43 7.49 -8.94
N ILE A 26 -13.21 7.29 -9.44
CA ILE A 26 -12.82 6.09 -10.20
C ILE A 26 -11.81 5.26 -9.41
N ARG A 27 -11.64 4.00 -9.79
CA ARG A 27 -10.75 3.04 -9.07
C ARG A 27 -9.59 2.54 -9.92
N ARG A 28 -9.48 3.00 -11.16
CA ARG A 28 -8.51 2.54 -12.15
C ARG A 28 -8.06 3.70 -13.01
N LEU A 29 -6.77 3.73 -13.31
CA LEU A 29 -6.14 4.67 -14.24
C LEU A 29 -5.36 3.87 -15.27
N ALA A 30 -5.44 4.26 -16.54
CA ALA A 30 -4.46 3.82 -17.51
C ALA A 30 -3.12 4.50 -17.22
N VAL A 31 -2.02 3.77 -17.35
CA VAL A 31 -0.67 4.32 -17.21
C VAL A 31 -0.11 4.53 -18.60
N THR A 32 0.38 5.73 -18.89
CA THR A 32 0.92 6.08 -20.21
C THR A 32 2.43 6.31 -20.18
N ASP A 33 3.11 5.97 -21.27
CA ASP A 33 4.48 6.39 -21.53
C ASP A 33 4.57 7.86 -21.94
N ASP A 34 5.78 8.30 -22.28
CA ASP A 34 6.08 9.68 -22.69
C ASP A 34 5.50 10.04 -24.07
N ASP A 35 5.20 9.05 -24.90
CA ASP A 35 4.56 9.21 -26.22
C ASP A 35 3.02 9.17 -26.12
N GLY A 36 2.48 9.01 -24.91
CA GLY A 36 1.04 8.92 -24.64
C GLY A 36 0.45 7.52 -24.90
N GLY A 37 1.29 6.52 -25.17
CA GLY A 37 0.88 5.13 -25.32
C GLY A 37 0.51 4.50 -23.97
N VAL A 38 -0.58 3.72 -23.92
CA VAL A 38 -0.96 3.00 -22.70
C VAL A 38 -0.03 1.80 -22.49
N VAL A 39 0.74 1.83 -21.41
CA VAL A 39 1.70 0.78 -21.03
C VAL A 39 1.20 -0.11 -19.89
N GLY A 40 0.13 0.30 -19.21
CA GLY A 40 -0.43 -0.49 -18.11
C GLY A 40 -1.71 0.07 -17.52
N VAL A 41 -2.12 -0.54 -16.41
CA VAL A 41 -3.26 -0.11 -15.59
C VAL A 41 -2.83 -0.13 -14.13
N LEU A 42 -3.12 0.94 -13.42
CA LEU A 42 -3.03 0.99 -11.97
C LEU A 42 -4.44 0.94 -11.39
N SER A 43 -4.70 -0.01 -10.48
CA SER A 43 -5.96 -0.07 -9.73
C SER A 43 -5.78 0.25 -8.26
N LEU A 44 -6.85 0.75 -7.63
CA LEU A 44 -6.88 0.96 -6.19
C LEU A 44 -6.68 -0.35 -5.41
N ASP A 45 -7.14 -1.48 -5.96
CA ASP A 45 -6.96 -2.80 -5.37
C ASP A 45 -5.47 -3.18 -5.29
N ASP A 46 -4.68 -2.89 -6.33
CA ASP A 46 -3.23 -3.12 -6.35
C ASP A 46 -2.53 -2.31 -5.24
N VAL A 47 -2.93 -1.04 -5.09
CA VAL A 47 -2.34 -0.16 -4.08
C VAL A 47 -2.68 -0.63 -2.66
N ILE A 48 -3.94 -0.98 -2.40
CA ILE A 48 -4.38 -1.50 -1.10
C ILE A 48 -3.63 -2.80 -0.77
N GLN A 49 -3.44 -3.68 -1.75
CA GLN A 49 -2.71 -4.93 -1.56
C GLN A 49 -1.25 -4.67 -1.16
N ALA A 50 -0.57 -3.74 -1.85
CA ALA A 50 0.81 -3.36 -1.55
C ALA A 50 0.94 -2.77 -0.13
N MET A 51 0.09 -1.81 0.23
CA MET A 51 0.11 -1.18 1.56
C MET A 51 -0.21 -2.17 2.69
N SER A 52 -1.13 -3.11 2.46
CA SER A 52 -1.49 -4.13 3.44
C SER A 52 -0.31 -5.04 3.79
N HIS A 53 0.54 -5.35 2.81
CA HIS A 53 1.74 -6.13 3.02
C HIS A 53 2.75 -5.39 3.91
N GLU A 54 3.01 -4.12 3.64
CA GLU A 54 3.90 -3.28 4.46
C GLU A 54 3.41 -3.15 5.90
N LEU A 55 2.12 -2.84 6.09
CA LEU A 55 1.51 -2.76 7.42
C LEU A 55 1.61 -4.09 8.17
N SER A 56 1.45 -5.21 7.47
CA SER A 56 1.57 -6.55 8.08
C SER A 56 2.99 -6.85 8.57
N GLN A 57 4.01 -6.42 7.82
CA GLN A 57 5.41 -6.55 8.21
C GLN A 57 5.72 -5.73 9.46
N LEU A 58 5.33 -4.45 9.49
CA LEU A 58 5.51 -3.59 10.66
C LEU A 58 4.78 -4.15 11.89
N ALA A 59 3.54 -4.62 11.70
CA ALA A 59 2.77 -5.22 12.78
C ALA A 59 3.41 -6.51 13.32
N SER A 60 4.18 -7.24 12.51
CA SER A 60 4.88 -8.44 12.96
C SER A 60 6.02 -8.13 13.94
N ILE A 61 6.74 -7.01 13.70
CA ILE A 61 7.80 -6.51 14.59
C ILE A 61 7.22 -6.15 15.96
N VAL A 62 6.12 -5.39 15.98
CA VAL A 62 5.45 -5.00 17.24
C VAL A 62 4.98 -6.24 18.01
N ARG A 63 4.38 -7.22 17.31
CA ARG A 63 3.91 -8.46 17.94
C ARG A 63 5.05 -9.28 18.53
N SER A 64 6.20 -9.39 17.85
CA SER A 64 7.32 -10.20 18.35
C SER A 64 7.91 -9.62 19.63
N GLU A 65 8.04 -8.29 19.73
CA GLU A 65 8.57 -7.65 20.94
C GLU A 65 7.61 -7.79 22.13
N GLN A 66 6.31 -7.58 21.91
CA GLN A 66 5.30 -7.80 22.96
C GLN A 66 5.29 -9.24 23.50
N GLN A 67 5.54 -10.24 22.65
CA GLN A 67 5.64 -11.65 23.08
C GLN A 67 6.90 -11.91 23.92
N ARG A 68 8.02 -11.26 23.57
CA ARG A 68 9.28 -11.34 24.33
C ARG A 68 9.14 -10.75 25.72
N GLU A 69 8.53 -9.57 25.82
CA GLU A 69 8.28 -8.90 27.10
C GLU A 69 7.37 -9.75 28.02
N ARG A 70 6.25 -10.26 27.48
CA ARG A 70 5.32 -11.11 28.24
C ARG A 70 5.94 -12.41 28.75
N THR A 71 6.83 -13.01 27.97
CA THR A 71 7.49 -14.28 28.33
C THR A 71 8.67 -14.05 29.31
N GLY A 72 9.35 -12.90 29.21
CA GLY A 72 10.51 -12.56 30.05
C GLY A 72 10.20 -12.19 31.50
N SER A 73 8.95 -11.83 31.84
CA SER A 73 8.60 -11.36 33.20
C SER A 73 8.45 -12.46 34.26
N VAL A 74 8.54 -13.75 33.93
CA VAL A 74 8.27 -14.83 34.92
C VAL A 74 9.53 -15.38 35.59
N GLN A 75 10.73 -15.13 35.07
CA GLN A 75 11.94 -15.83 35.55
C GLN A 75 12.82 -15.09 36.57
N SER A 76 12.50 -13.85 36.94
CA SER A 76 13.38 -13.02 37.81
C SER A 76 12.94 -12.89 39.28
N LEU A 77 11.83 -13.51 39.73
CA LEU A 77 11.27 -13.29 41.08
C LEU A 77 11.44 -14.44 42.08
N LEU A 78 12.33 -15.41 41.83
CA LEU A 78 12.54 -16.52 42.78
C LEU A 78 14.02 -16.89 42.94
N HIS A 79 14.88 -15.99 43.44
CA HIS A 79 16.12 -16.36 44.16
C HIS A 79 16.65 -15.18 45.00
N PRO A 80 16.52 -15.18 46.34
CA PRO A 80 17.53 -14.65 47.25
C PRO A 80 18.67 -15.66 47.50
#